data_AF-A0AAU1RDT8-F1
#
_entry.id   AF-A0AAU1RDT8-F1
#
_cell.length_a   1.000
_cell.length_b   1.000
_cell.length_c   1.000
_cell.angle_alpha   90.00
_cell.angle_beta   90.00
_cell.angle_gamma   90.00
#
_symmetry.space_group_name_H-M   'P 1'
#
loop_
_entity.id
_entity.type
_entity.pdbx_description
1 polymer ?
#
loop_
_entity_poly.entity_id
_entity_poly.type
_entity_poly.pdbx_seq_one_letter_code
_entity_poly.pdbx_strand_id
1 'polypeptide(L)'
;MDRIDRFDEASQTPAPPVTFTGRKTLVAAAIAVVLIAGALLIRPARGGDDARPPGPSERAAAAVGMGAPAAAVDLAALVADREKWVAAHPDDEASWAVLGAAYVERARRSADSGWFPKAEKALKRSLEARPAEKGNLDAMTGMGALANARRDFGTGKKWGELVRAQSPKRWAAYPVLVDAYTGLGDYKAAQKAMEELMELRPGLAAYVRASQIYRDRGWREDAAMSMEHAAGAAKAPAEKAYALFRLGELSWERGDPAEALGQYEGSLRTDPAQAEALGGRARALAALGRTGEAVRDYRLALGRTPAPQLARELGELLESLGRDQEARVPYDMLGALAARDNTNGVDDDVVLGLYEADHGNPAAAVRRLEEEWSRHKSMPVADALGWALHKAGEDEAALEYAKKATEPGLRSGEFAYHRAMIERGIGDEAATRRHLQEAMRTNPYFSPLRAPLAKEALAAIGQPPPGGPEHLQPTAPWVAPELPKAAKPKPAAPPADPKPKPSASAA
;
A
#
# COMPACT_ATOMS: atom_id res chain seq x y z
N MET A 1 -17.64 -35.92 -11.79
CA MET A 1 -18.20 -35.66 -10.46
C MET A 1 -17.97 -36.89 -9.59
N ASP A 2 -17.63 -36.70 -8.32
CA ASP A 2 -17.48 -37.70 -7.24
C ASP A 2 -16.20 -38.54 -7.13
N ARG A 3 -15.02 -37.89 -7.08
CA ARG A 3 -13.83 -38.53 -6.46
C ARG A 3 -12.72 -37.60 -5.98
N ILE A 4 -13.02 -36.40 -5.46
CA ILE A 4 -11.99 -35.49 -4.89
C ILE A 4 -12.34 -35.02 -3.46
N ASP A 5 -13.47 -35.43 -2.86
CA ASP A 5 -13.90 -34.94 -1.53
C ASP A 5 -13.67 -35.92 -0.35
N ARG A 6 -12.60 -36.72 -0.39
CA ARG A 6 -12.14 -37.45 0.81
C ARG A 6 -10.63 -37.38 0.94
N PHE A 7 -10.15 -36.33 1.58
CA PHE A 7 -8.88 -36.35 2.29
C PHE A 7 -9.07 -35.66 3.65
N ASP A 8 -8.78 -36.45 4.68
CA ASP A 8 -9.01 -36.29 6.12
C ASP A 8 -9.13 -34.87 6.70
N GLU A 9 -10.23 -34.68 7.41
CA GLU A 9 -10.58 -33.54 8.27
C GLU A 9 -9.88 -33.58 9.65
N ALA A 10 -8.81 -34.36 9.79
CA ALA A 10 -8.17 -34.67 11.07
C ALA A 10 -6.70 -34.24 11.13
N SER A 11 -6.46 -32.93 11.28
CA SER A 11 -5.35 -32.34 12.07
C SER A 11 -5.26 -30.82 11.83
N GLN A 12 -6.21 -30.06 12.35
CA GLN A 12 -6.03 -28.63 12.58
C GLN A 12 -5.30 -28.45 13.91
N THR A 13 -3.98 -28.61 13.91
CA THR A 13 -3.13 -28.17 15.01
C THR A 13 -2.42 -26.88 14.60
N PRO A 14 -2.39 -25.84 15.47
CA PRO A 14 -1.55 -24.67 15.22
C PRO A 14 -0.08 -25.12 15.14
N ALA A 15 0.68 -24.48 14.25
CA ALA A 15 2.09 -24.81 14.04
C ALA A 15 2.90 -24.59 15.34
N PRO A 16 3.84 -25.49 15.69
CA PRO A 16 4.78 -25.23 16.78
C PRO A 16 5.72 -24.07 16.39
N PRO A 17 6.21 -23.29 17.37
CA PRO A 17 7.16 -22.20 17.12
C PRO A 17 8.48 -22.77 16.58
N VAL A 18 8.89 -22.31 15.40
CA VAL A 18 10.18 -22.69 14.81
C VAL A 18 11.29 -21.89 15.49
N THR A 19 12.08 -22.53 16.34
CA THR A 19 13.31 -21.99 16.92
C THR A 19 14.52 -22.42 16.08
N PHE A 20 15.20 -21.46 15.43
CA PHE A 20 16.44 -21.73 14.71
C PHE A 20 17.64 -21.44 15.62
N THR A 21 18.30 -22.48 16.12
CA THR A 21 19.64 -22.37 16.72
C THR A 21 20.65 -22.11 15.61
N GLY A 22 21.14 -20.88 15.50
CA GLY A 22 22.11 -20.48 14.49
C GLY A 22 23.47 -21.16 14.70
N ARG A 23 23.88 -22.01 13.76
CA ARG A 23 25.29 -22.29 13.51
C ARG A 23 25.68 -21.68 12.17
N LYS A 24 26.61 -20.73 12.22
CA LYS A 24 27.23 -20.12 11.05
C LYS A 24 28.12 -21.16 10.38
N THR A 25 27.75 -21.62 9.19
CA THR A 25 28.68 -22.32 8.30
C THR A 25 28.87 -21.48 7.05
N LEU A 26 30.09 -20.96 6.87
CA LEU A 26 30.61 -20.40 5.64
C LEU A 26 30.66 -21.51 4.59
N VAL A 27 29.99 -21.34 3.46
CA VAL A 27 30.15 -22.20 2.27
C VAL A 27 30.59 -21.32 1.11
N ALA A 28 31.72 -21.71 0.51
CA ALA A 28 32.36 -21.04 -0.60
C ALA A 28 31.49 -21.10 -1.88
N ALA A 29 31.45 -19.98 -2.61
CA ALA A 29 30.68 -19.82 -3.83
C ALA A 29 31.34 -20.56 -5.00
N ALA A 30 30.64 -21.54 -5.58
CA ALA A 30 30.90 -22.05 -6.92
C ALA A 30 29.85 -21.43 -7.87
N ILE A 31 30.33 -20.67 -8.86
CA ILE A 31 29.48 -20.06 -9.88
C ILE A 31 29.02 -21.16 -10.84
N ALA A 32 27.76 -21.55 -10.73
CA ALA A 32 27.04 -22.29 -11.77
C ALA A 32 25.89 -21.42 -12.27
N VAL A 33 26.08 -20.79 -13.43
CA VAL A 33 24.97 -20.15 -14.16
C VAL A 33 24.17 -21.28 -14.80
N VAL A 34 23.06 -21.63 -14.15
CA VAL A 34 22.05 -22.55 -14.69
C VAL A 34 20.75 -21.77 -14.77
N LEU A 35 20.44 -21.29 -15.97
CA LEU A 35 19.10 -20.81 -16.33
C LEU A 35 18.19 -22.03 -16.45
N ILE A 36 17.42 -22.34 -15.40
CA ILE A 36 16.31 -23.28 -15.50
C ILE A 36 15.01 -22.49 -15.37
N ALA A 37 14.39 -22.26 -16.53
CA ALA A 37 12.95 -22.18 -16.63
C ALA A 37 12.40 -23.59 -16.33
N GLY A 38 11.70 -23.75 -15.21
CA GLY A 38 11.06 -25.01 -14.85
C GLY A 38 9.96 -25.37 -15.86
N ALA A 39 10.21 -26.42 -16.63
CA ALA A 39 9.26 -27.26 -17.38
C ALA A 39 7.99 -26.59 -17.93
N LEU A 40 8.17 -25.66 -18.86
CA LEU A 40 7.51 -25.78 -20.17
C LEU A 40 8.61 -26.25 -21.12
N LEU A 41 8.38 -27.35 -21.84
CA LEU A 41 9.32 -27.84 -22.84
C LEU A 41 9.49 -26.79 -23.95
N ILE A 42 10.43 -25.86 -23.76
CA ILE A 42 10.96 -25.03 -24.85
C ILE A 42 11.85 -25.96 -25.67
N ARG A 43 11.24 -26.59 -26.67
CA ARG A 43 11.95 -27.16 -27.81
C ARG A 43 12.86 -26.06 -28.36
N PRO A 44 14.18 -26.26 -28.52
CA PRO A 44 15.03 -25.24 -29.10
C PRO A 44 14.54 -24.99 -30.53
N ALA A 45 13.92 -23.84 -30.74
CA ALA A 45 13.61 -23.34 -32.06
C ALA A 45 14.96 -23.19 -32.79
N ARG A 46 15.10 -23.90 -33.90
CA ARG A 46 16.08 -23.54 -34.93
C ARG A 46 15.84 -22.06 -35.26
N GLY A 47 16.93 -21.30 -35.38
CA GLY A 47 16.92 -19.84 -35.35
C GLY A 47 16.00 -19.17 -36.39
N GLY A 48 15.61 -17.94 -36.05
CA GLY A 48 14.90 -16.99 -36.92
C GLY A 48 13.38 -17.02 -36.77
N ASP A 49 12.81 -15.96 -36.20
CA ASP A 49 11.41 -15.48 -36.33
C ASP A 49 10.19 -16.38 -36.02
N ASP A 50 10.35 -17.66 -35.64
CA ASP A 50 9.23 -18.57 -35.37
C ASP A 50 8.85 -18.75 -33.87
N ALA A 51 9.17 -17.78 -33.00
CA ALA A 51 8.74 -17.85 -31.60
C ALA A 51 7.22 -17.59 -31.51
N ARG A 52 6.43 -18.66 -31.37
CA ARG A 52 4.98 -18.56 -31.10
C ARG A 52 4.74 -17.60 -29.93
N PRO A 53 3.74 -16.71 -30.00
CA PRO A 53 3.37 -15.87 -28.88
C PRO A 53 3.04 -16.73 -27.64
N PRO A 54 3.45 -16.29 -26.43
CA PRO A 54 3.29 -17.09 -25.23
C PRO A 54 1.83 -17.39 -24.94
N GLY A 55 1.55 -18.62 -24.54
CA GLY A 55 0.22 -19.07 -24.15
C GLY A 55 -0.27 -18.42 -22.84
N PRO A 56 -1.57 -18.52 -22.51
CA PRO A 56 -2.15 -17.98 -21.27
C PRO A 56 -1.40 -18.37 -19.98
N SER A 57 -1.09 -19.67 -19.81
CA SER A 57 -0.33 -20.18 -18.65
C SER A 57 1.06 -19.53 -18.56
N GLU A 58 1.75 -19.38 -19.69
CA GLU A 58 3.11 -18.84 -19.76
C GLU A 58 3.13 -17.34 -19.42
N ARG A 59 2.15 -16.57 -19.91
CA ARG A 59 1.99 -15.15 -19.58
C ARG A 59 1.73 -14.95 -18.08
N ALA A 60 0.82 -15.74 -17.50
CA ALA A 60 0.55 -15.66 -16.07
C ALA A 60 1.77 -16.09 -15.23
N ALA A 61 2.49 -17.14 -15.63
CA ALA A 61 3.69 -17.58 -14.91
C ALA A 61 4.78 -16.49 -14.93
N ALA A 62 4.96 -15.82 -16.06
CA ALA A 62 5.88 -14.69 -16.19
C ALA A 62 5.46 -13.51 -15.29
N ALA A 63 4.18 -13.13 -15.30
CA ALA A 63 3.66 -12.04 -14.46
C ALA A 63 3.80 -12.35 -12.96
N VAL A 64 3.31 -13.51 -12.50
CA VAL A 64 3.41 -13.96 -11.11
C VAL A 64 4.87 -14.04 -10.65
N GLY A 65 5.76 -14.62 -11.47
CA GLY A 65 7.19 -14.68 -11.19
C GLY A 65 7.87 -13.32 -11.14
N MET A 66 7.31 -12.30 -11.79
CA MET A 66 7.75 -10.91 -11.70
C MET A 66 7.12 -10.15 -10.53
N GLY A 67 6.22 -10.77 -9.75
CA GLY A 67 5.43 -10.09 -8.73
C GLY A 67 4.46 -9.06 -9.34
N ALA A 68 4.08 -9.24 -10.60
CA ALA A 68 3.18 -8.37 -11.35
C ALA A 68 1.78 -9.01 -11.43
N PRO A 69 0.71 -8.19 -11.50
CA PRO A 69 -0.66 -8.71 -11.64
C PRO A 69 -0.84 -9.52 -12.91
N ALA A 70 -1.47 -10.69 -12.79
CA ALA A 70 -1.80 -11.55 -13.94
C ALA A 70 -3.27 -11.38 -14.35
N ALA A 71 -3.57 -11.43 -15.65
CA ALA A 71 -4.94 -11.42 -16.14
C ALA A 71 -5.71 -12.64 -15.60
N ALA A 72 -6.98 -12.46 -15.20
CA ALA A 72 -7.76 -13.50 -14.52
C ALA A 72 -7.87 -14.80 -15.33
N VAL A 73 -8.06 -14.68 -16.65
CA VAL A 73 -8.16 -15.84 -17.56
C VAL A 73 -6.83 -16.58 -17.71
N ASP A 74 -5.72 -15.84 -17.77
CA ASP A 74 -4.36 -16.41 -17.86
C ASP A 74 -3.99 -17.11 -16.56
N LEU A 75 -4.36 -16.51 -15.42
CA LEU A 75 -4.14 -17.06 -14.09
C LEU A 75 -4.94 -18.35 -13.86
N ALA A 76 -6.20 -18.40 -14.33
CA ALA A 76 -7.00 -19.63 -14.29
C ALA A 76 -6.36 -20.76 -15.12
N ALA A 77 -5.83 -20.42 -16.30
CA ALA A 77 -5.10 -21.38 -17.13
C ALA A 77 -3.82 -21.89 -16.45
N LEU A 78 -3.04 -21.00 -15.81
CA LEU A 78 -1.84 -21.39 -15.06
C LEU A 78 -2.17 -22.34 -13.90
N VAL A 79 -3.19 -22.02 -13.10
CA VAL A 79 -3.61 -22.86 -11.97
C VAL A 79 -3.99 -24.26 -12.47
N ALA A 80 -4.88 -24.35 -13.47
CA ALA A 80 -5.32 -25.65 -13.99
C ALA A 80 -4.18 -26.47 -14.60
N ASP A 81 -3.27 -25.81 -15.32
CA ASP A 81 -2.09 -26.44 -15.91
C ASP A 81 -1.13 -26.99 -14.83
N ARG A 82 -0.85 -26.19 -13.79
CA ARG A 82 0.03 -26.61 -12.69
C ARG A 82 -0.62 -27.67 -11.79
N GLU A 83 -1.91 -27.58 -11.47
CA GLU A 83 -2.65 -28.63 -10.74
C GLU A 83 -2.56 -29.98 -11.46
N LYS A 84 -2.78 -29.99 -12.78
CA LYS A 84 -2.65 -31.22 -13.58
C LYS A 84 -1.23 -31.75 -13.61
N TRP A 85 -0.23 -30.86 -13.74
CA TRP A 85 1.17 -31.25 -13.82
C TRP A 85 1.68 -31.90 -12.53
N VAL A 86 1.45 -31.25 -11.38
CA VAL A 86 1.95 -31.73 -10.09
C VAL A 86 1.27 -33.01 -9.62
N ALA A 87 0.07 -33.31 -10.13
CA ALA A 87 -0.57 -34.61 -9.90
C ALA A 87 0.20 -35.78 -10.53
N ALA A 88 0.86 -35.55 -11.67
CA ALA A 88 1.70 -36.55 -12.34
C ALA A 88 3.19 -36.46 -11.92
N HIS A 89 3.62 -35.31 -11.40
CA HIS A 89 5.00 -35.03 -11.00
C HIS A 89 5.05 -34.49 -9.56
N PRO A 90 4.74 -35.33 -8.55
CA PRO A 90 4.58 -34.87 -7.17
C PRO A 90 5.88 -34.40 -6.50
N ASP A 91 7.04 -34.67 -7.13
CA ASP A 91 8.37 -34.30 -6.64
C ASP A 91 8.97 -33.09 -7.38
N ASP A 92 8.26 -32.49 -8.35
CA ASP A 92 8.70 -31.26 -9.03
C ASP A 92 8.49 -30.04 -8.13
N GLU A 93 9.55 -29.64 -7.42
CA GLU A 93 9.49 -28.56 -6.45
C GLU A 93 9.15 -27.21 -7.11
N ALA A 94 9.65 -26.98 -8.33
CA ALA A 94 9.51 -25.70 -9.01
C ALA A 94 8.05 -25.48 -9.43
N SER A 95 7.40 -26.53 -9.95
CA SER A 95 5.98 -26.48 -10.32
C SER A 95 5.07 -26.28 -9.11
N TRP A 96 5.40 -26.89 -7.96
CA TRP A 96 4.69 -26.63 -6.70
C TRP A 96 4.84 -25.18 -6.23
N ALA A 97 6.04 -24.59 -6.36
CA ALA A 97 6.27 -23.19 -6.02
C ALA A 97 5.45 -22.24 -6.90
N VAL A 98 5.42 -22.48 -8.22
CA VAL A 98 4.62 -21.70 -9.18
C VAL A 98 3.13 -21.82 -8.88
N LEU A 99 2.63 -23.04 -8.59
CA LEU A 99 1.23 -23.24 -8.20
C LEU A 99 0.87 -22.46 -6.94
N GLY A 100 1.73 -22.51 -5.93
CA GLY A 100 1.59 -21.76 -4.69
C GLY A 100 1.50 -20.25 -4.93
N ALA A 101 2.42 -19.69 -5.71
CA ALA A 101 2.41 -18.26 -6.05
C ALA A 101 1.17 -17.87 -6.89
N ALA A 102 0.73 -18.73 -7.81
CA ALA A 102 -0.49 -18.51 -8.58
C ALA A 102 -1.75 -18.48 -7.71
N TYR A 103 -1.82 -19.32 -6.67
CA TYR A 103 -2.91 -19.26 -5.69
C TYR A 103 -2.89 -17.97 -4.86
N VAL A 104 -1.71 -17.47 -4.46
CA VAL A 104 -1.60 -16.16 -3.78
C VAL A 104 -2.14 -15.04 -4.66
N GLU A 105 -1.73 -15.00 -5.93
CA GLU A 105 -2.20 -13.99 -6.88
C GLU A 105 -3.71 -14.09 -7.11
N ARG A 106 -4.23 -15.32 -7.18
CA ARG A 106 -5.66 -15.56 -7.34
C ARG A 106 -6.45 -15.05 -6.14
N ALA A 107 -5.96 -15.30 -4.92
CA ALA A 107 -6.56 -14.79 -3.69
C ALA A 107 -6.64 -13.25 -3.71
N ARG A 108 -5.54 -12.58 -4.04
CA ARG A 108 -5.46 -11.10 -4.10
C ARG A 108 -6.46 -10.53 -5.10
N ARG A 109 -6.50 -11.08 -6.31
CA ARG A 109 -7.32 -10.55 -7.41
C ARG A 109 -8.82 -10.78 -7.23
N SER A 110 -9.21 -11.82 -6.49
CA SER A 110 -10.61 -12.17 -6.26
C SER A 110 -11.14 -11.77 -4.88
N ALA A 111 -10.26 -11.36 -3.96
CA ALA A 111 -10.55 -11.22 -2.53
C ALA A 111 -11.19 -12.49 -1.91
N ASP A 112 -10.90 -13.66 -2.49
CA ASP A 112 -11.30 -14.96 -1.94
C ASP A 112 -10.14 -15.54 -1.15
N SER A 113 -10.21 -15.38 0.17
CA SER A 113 -9.18 -15.87 1.10
C SER A 113 -9.06 -17.40 1.13
N GLY A 114 -10.04 -18.14 0.60
CA GLY A 114 -10.01 -19.61 0.51
C GLY A 114 -8.89 -20.17 -0.39
N TRP A 115 -8.26 -19.31 -1.20
CA TRP A 115 -7.07 -19.68 -1.96
C TRP A 115 -5.77 -19.67 -1.13
N PHE A 116 -5.72 -18.95 -0.01
CA PHE A 116 -4.51 -18.88 0.81
C PHE A 116 -4.10 -20.22 1.44
N PRO A 117 -5.02 -21.03 2.02
CA PRO A 117 -4.65 -22.37 2.49
C PRO A 117 -4.14 -23.28 1.36
N LYS A 118 -4.69 -23.16 0.14
CA LYS A 118 -4.21 -23.91 -1.03
C LYS A 118 -2.81 -23.46 -1.44
N ALA A 119 -2.55 -22.16 -1.44
CA ALA A 119 -1.22 -21.59 -1.67
C ALA A 119 -0.21 -22.15 -0.68
N GLU A 120 -0.54 -22.12 0.61
CA GLU A 120 0.33 -22.61 1.67
C GLU A 120 0.66 -24.09 1.51
N LYS A 121 -0.36 -24.91 1.22
CA LYS A 121 -0.18 -26.35 1.00
C LYS A 121 0.75 -26.63 -0.18
N ALA A 122 0.57 -25.93 -1.30
CA ALA A 122 1.42 -26.08 -2.48
C ALA A 122 2.88 -25.65 -2.20
N LEU A 123 3.08 -24.52 -1.51
CA LEU A 123 4.42 -24.03 -1.16
C LEU A 123 5.12 -24.95 -0.15
N LYS A 124 4.40 -25.49 0.84
CA LYS A 124 4.92 -26.50 1.76
C LYS A 124 5.33 -27.77 1.01
N ARG A 125 4.53 -28.23 0.06
CA ARG A 125 4.88 -29.38 -0.78
C ARG A 125 6.14 -29.14 -1.62
N SER A 126 6.32 -27.93 -2.15
CA SER A 126 7.57 -27.53 -2.79
C SER A 126 8.77 -27.64 -1.83
N LEU A 127 8.62 -27.15 -0.60
CA LEU A 127 9.68 -27.20 0.43
C LEU A 127 9.96 -28.62 0.93
N GLU A 128 8.99 -29.52 0.91
CA GLU A 128 9.20 -30.95 1.19
C GLU A 128 10.06 -31.61 0.09
N ALA A 129 9.75 -31.33 -1.18
CA ALA A 129 10.50 -31.86 -2.33
C ALA A 129 11.94 -31.29 -2.36
N ARG A 130 12.09 -29.99 -2.07
CA ARG A 130 13.40 -29.33 -1.89
C ARG A 130 13.38 -28.39 -0.68
N PRO A 131 14.03 -28.78 0.42
CA PRO A 131 14.13 -27.95 1.62
C PRO A 131 14.73 -26.57 1.39
N ALA A 132 14.34 -25.62 2.25
CA ALA A 132 14.80 -24.25 2.23
C ALA A 132 16.34 -24.15 2.32
N GLU A 133 16.96 -24.97 3.15
CA GLU A 133 18.42 -25.02 3.35
C GLU A 133 19.17 -25.43 2.07
N LYS A 134 18.48 -26.06 1.11
CA LYS A 134 19.02 -26.48 -0.19
C LYS A 134 18.74 -25.45 -1.31
N GLY A 135 18.33 -24.23 -0.96
CA GLY A 135 18.17 -23.14 -1.92
C GLY A 135 16.90 -23.19 -2.77
N ASN A 136 15.77 -23.66 -2.22
CA ASN A 136 14.46 -23.53 -2.88
C ASN A 136 13.92 -22.09 -2.78
N LEU A 137 14.61 -21.17 -3.47
CA LEU A 137 14.37 -19.73 -3.33
C LEU A 137 12.96 -19.32 -3.77
N ASP A 138 12.39 -19.99 -4.79
CA ASP A 138 11.07 -19.64 -5.31
C ASP A 138 9.94 -20.00 -4.32
N ALA A 139 10.03 -21.15 -3.66
CA ALA A 139 9.09 -21.52 -2.60
C ALA A 139 9.22 -20.58 -1.38
N MET A 140 10.44 -20.21 -0.99
CA MET A 140 10.65 -19.21 0.07
C MET A 140 10.04 -17.86 -0.28
N THR A 141 10.29 -17.35 -1.49
CA THR A 141 9.69 -16.09 -1.96
C THR A 141 8.17 -16.20 -1.97
N GLY A 142 7.63 -17.33 -2.44
CA GLY A 142 6.19 -17.60 -2.39
C GLY A 142 5.62 -17.60 -0.97
N MET A 143 6.30 -18.22 0.00
CA MET A 143 5.90 -18.22 1.41
C MET A 143 5.92 -16.81 2.01
N GLY A 144 6.94 -16.01 1.67
CA GLY A 144 6.99 -14.62 2.08
C GLY A 144 5.88 -13.77 1.46
N ALA A 145 5.59 -13.97 0.17
CA ALA A 145 4.50 -13.28 -0.52
C ALA A 145 3.11 -13.67 0.02
N LEU A 146 2.90 -14.95 0.35
CA LEU A 146 1.71 -15.44 1.03
C LEU A 146 1.54 -14.79 2.41
N ALA A 147 2.60 -14.78 3.21
CA ALA A 147 2.59 -14.16 4.55
C ALA A 147 2.23 -12.67 4.46
N ASN A 148 2.85 -11.92 3.55
CA ASN A 148 2.48 -10.51 3.31
C ASN A 148 1.04 -10.34 2.82
N ALA A 149 0.53 -11.24 1.97
CA ALA A 149 -0.87 -11.17 1.50
C ALA A 149 -1.88 -11.39 2.64
N ARG A 150 -1.48 -12.20 3.62
CA ARG A 150 -2.19 -12.44 4.87
C ARG A 150 -1.98 -11.36 5.94
N ARG A 151 -1.11 -10.38 5.65
CA ARG A 151 -0.63 -9.36 6.60
C ARG A 151 0.15 -9.93 7.80
N ASP A 152 0.68 -11.16 7.70
CA ASP A 152 1.73 -11.67 8.61
C ASP A 152 3.10 -11.16 8.14
N PHE A 153 3.35 -9.88 8.37
CA PHE A 153 4.56 -9.21 7.92
C PHE A 153 5.81 -9.70 8.65
N GLY A 154 5.66 -10.19 9.89
CA GLY A 154 6.74 -10.82 10.65
C GLY A 154 7.29 -12.07 9.96
N THR A 155 6.41 -12.96 9.51
CA THR A 155 6.81 -14.15 8.72
C THR A 155 7.27 -13.76 7.32
N GLY A 156 6.62 -12.78 6.68
CA GLY A 156 7.05 -12.24 5.39
C GLY A 156 8.50 -11.76 5.40
N LYS A 157 8.88 -11.00 6.43
CA LYS A 157 10.26 -10.55 6.67
C LYS A 157 11.21 -11.73 6.82
N LYS A 158 10.88 -12.74 7.64
CA LYS A 158 11.74 -13.91 7.88
C LYS A 158 12.07 -14.64 6.57
N TRP A 159 11.06 -14.92 5.74
CA TRP A 159 11.27 -15.58 4.45
C TRP A 159 12.06 -14.71 3.47
N GLY A 160 11.71 -13.42 3.34
CA GLY A 160 12.43 -12.50 2.46
C GLY A 160 13.91 -12.36 2.83
N GLU A 161 14.21 -12.28 4.14
CA GLU A 161 15.58 -12.21 4.66
C GLU A 161 16.35 -13.50 4.42
N LEU A 162 15.69 -14.66 4.52
CA LEU A 162 16.30 -15.94 4.22
C LEU A 162 16.71 -16.02 2.74
N VAL A 163 15.84 -15.60 1.82
CA VAL A 163 16.17 -15.55 0.38
C VAL A 163 17.33 -14.58 0.14
N ARG A 164 17.28 -13.39 0.75
CA ARG A 164 18.35 -12.39 0.63
C ARG A 164 19.69 -12.91 1.15
N ALA A 165 19.68 -13.65 2.27
CA ALA A 165 20.90 -14.23 2.85
C ALA A 165 21.52 -15.31 1.94
N GLN A 166 20.69 -16.13 1.30
CA GLN A 166 21.16 -17.20 0.40
C GLN A 166 21.52 -16.68 -1.00
N SER A 167 20.84 -15.64 -1.48
CA SER A 167 21.04 -15.07 -2.81
C SER A 167 20.78 -13.55 -2.80
N PRO A 168 21.75 -12.73 -2.39
CA PRO A 168 21.58 -11.28 -2.28
C PRO A 168 21.18 -10.60 -3.59
N LYS A 169 21.61 -11.13 -4.74
CA LYS A 169 21.25 -10.55 -6.06
C LYS A 169 19.89 -11.03 -6.58
N ARG A 170 19.15 -11.87 -5.82
CA ARG A 170 17.81 -12.33 -6.21
C ARG A 170 16.80 -11.22 -5.96
N TRP A 171 16.57 -10.42 -7.00
CA TRP A 171 15.62 -9.29 -6.96
C TRP A 171 14.23 -9.67 -6.39
N ALA A 172 13.75 -10.90 -6.62
CA ALA A 172 12.43 -11.37 -6.17
C ALA A 172 12.25 -11.42 -4.64
N ALA A 173 13.34 -11.39 -3.86
CA ALA A 173 13.25 -11.27 -2.40
C ALA A 173 12.79 -9.88 -1.95
N TYR A 174 13.14 -8.85 -2.73
CA TYR A 174 13.01 -7.46 -2.30
C TYR A 174 11.58 -6.93 -2.31
N PRO A 175 10.69 -7.27 -3.26
CA PRO A 175 9.27 -6.94 -3.12
C PRO A 175 8.67 -7.52 -1.83
N VAL A 176 9.02 -8.76 -1.46
CA VAL A 176 8.57 -9.35 -0.20
C VAL A 176 9.08 -8.55 1.00
N LEU A 177 10.37 -8.18 0.99
CA LEU A 177 10.97 -7.39 2.06
C LEU A 177 10.38 -5.99 2.17
N VAL A 178 10.14 -5.29 1.06
CA VAL A 178 9.54 -3.96 1.09
C VAL A 178 8.16 -4.00 1.75
N ASP A 179 7.29 -4.93 1.35
CA ASP A 179 5.97 -5.08 1.97
C ASP A 179 6.07 -5.39 3.45
N ALA A 180 6.92 -6.36 3.80
CA ALA A 180 7.06 -6.81 5.17
C ALA A 180 7.59 -5.68 6.06
N TYR A 181 8.59 -4.94 5.60
CA TYR A 181 9.15 -3.81 6.35
C TYR A 181 8.15 -2.65 6.47
N THR A 182 7.40 -2.34 5.42
CA THR A 182 6.33 -1.32 5.48
C THR A 182 5.25 -1.73 6.49
N GLY A 183 4.76 -2.97 6.44
CA GLY A 183 3.74 -3.47 7.38
C GLY A 183 4.22 -3.54 8.84
N LEU A 184 5.52 -3.76 9.05
CA LEU A 184 6.15 -3.71 10.39
C LEU A 184 6.45 -2.28 10.88
N GLY A 185 6.28 -1.26 10.04
CA GLY A 185 6.65 0.12 10.34
C GLY A 185 8.16 0.41 10.26
N ASP A 186 8.97 -0.51 9.73
CA ASP A 186 10.40 -0.29 9.50
C ASP A 186 10.63 0.38 8.14
N TYR A 187 10.17 1.63 8.02
CA TYR A 187 10.24 2.39 6.76
C TYR A 187 11.67 2.63 6.27
N LYS A 188 12.65 2.58 7.17
CA LYS A 188 14.06 2.70 6.81
C LYS A 188 14.55 1.44 6.10
N ALA A 189 14.24 0.26 6.62
CA ALA A 189 14.56 -1.00 5.94
C ALA A 189 13.73 -1.17 4.66
N ALA A 190 12.47 -0.73 4.66
CA ALA A 190 11.61 -0.76 3.48
C ALA A 190 12.21 0.07 2.33
N GLN A 191 12.69 1.29 2.60
CA GLN A 191 13.40 2.09 1.61
C GLN A 191 14.63 1.38 1.08
N LYS A 192 15.51 0.88 1.95
CA LYS A 192 16.74 0.21 1.50
C LYS A 192 16.44 -0.99 0.61
N ALA A 193 15.41 -1.76 0.94
CA ALA A 193 14.97 -2.88 0.12
C ALA A 193 14.38 -2.41 -1.23
N MET A 194 13.70 -1.27 -1.27
CA MET A 194 13.19 -0.65 -2.51
C MET A 194 14.33 -0.14 -3.39
N GLU A 195 15.34 0.51 -2.81
CA GLU A 195 16.53 1.01 -3.52
C GLU A 195 17.27 -0.16 -4.19
N GLU A 196 17.54 -1.23 -3.45
CA GLU A 196 18.17 -2.43 -3.98
C GLU A 196 17.30 -3.13 -5.05
N LEU A 197 15.98 -3.15 -4.88
CA LEU A 197 15.06 -3.66 -5.92
C LEU A 197 15.19 -2.83 -7.22
N MET A 198 15.25 -1.50 -7.10
CA MET A 198 15.40 -0.60 -8.23
C MET A 198 16.75 -0.81 -8.94
N GLU A 199 17.83 -1.02 -8.19
CA GLU A 199 19.16 -1.30 -8.74
C GLU A 199 19.22 -2.66 -9.45
N LEU A 200 18.66 -3.70 -8.84
CA LEU A 200 18.71 -5.07 -9.40
C LEU A 200 17.77 -5.23 -10.60
N ARG A 201 16.58 -4.63 -10.55
CA ARG A 201 15.56 -4.78 -11.58
C ARG A 201 14.57 -3.61 -11.59
N PRO A 202 14.86 -2.52 -12.32
CA PRO A 202 13.86 -1.50 -12.58
C PRO A 202 12.71 -2.09 -13.40
N GLY A 203 11.48 -1.67 -13.10
CA GLY A 203 10.27 -2.17 -13.75
C GLY A 203 9.05 -2.05 -12.85
N LEU A 204 7.90 -2.58 -13.32
CA LEU A 204 6.61 -2.40 -12.65
C LEU A 204 6.64 -2.71 -11.15
N ALA A 205 7.21 -3.84 -10.73
CA ALA A 205 7.30 -4.21 -9.32
C ALA A 205 8.12 -3.21 -8.48
N ALA A 206 9.23 -2.72 -9.03
CA ALA A 206 10.06 -1.71 -8.36
C ALA A 206 9.34 -0.36 -8.28
N TYR A 207 8.71 0.08 -9.37
CA TYR A 207 8.01 1.36 -9.45
C TYR A 207 6.76 1.42 -8.56
N VAL A 208 5.97 0.34 -8.49
CA VAL A 208 4.82 0.24 -7.58
C VAL A 208 5.26 0.42 -6.12
N ARG A 209 6.41 -0.15 -5.75
CA ARG A 209 6.94 -0.06 -4.39
C ARG A 209 7.66 1.24 -4.10
N ALA A 210 8.34 1.81 -5.08
CA ALA A 210 8.86 3.16 -5.00
C ALA A 210 7.73 4.16 -4.71
N SER A 211 6.64 4.06 -5.47
CA SER A 211 5.45 4.86 -5.27
C SER A 211 4.90 4.75 -3.85
N GLN A 212 4.77 3.53 -3.33
CA GLN A 212 4.35 3.26 -1.95
C GLN A 212 5.25 3.95 -0.91
N ILE A 213 6.57 3.77 -1.03
CA ILE A 213 7.54 4.36 -0.08
C ILE A 213 7.53 5.89 -0.13
N TYR A 214 7.44 6.47 -1.33
CA TYR A 214 7.37 7.92 -1.49
C TYR A 214 6.06 8.49 -0.93
N ARG A 215 4.94 7.80 -1.14
CA ARG A 215 3.65 8.17 -0.55
C ARG A 215 3.70 8.17 0.98
N ASP A 216 4.27 7.13 1.58
CA ASP A 216 4.38 6.99 3.05
C ASP A 216 5.28 8.08 3.67
N ARG A 217 6.14 8.72 2.86
CA ARG A 217 6.95 9.89 3.24
C ARG A 217 6.31 11.24 2.95
N GLY A 218 5.14 11.25 2.31
CA GLY A 218 4.48 12.46 1.86
C GLY A 218 5.07 13.07 0.58
N TRP A 219 5.95 12.36 -0.12
CA TRP A 219 6.51 12.76 -1.42
C TRP A 219 5.53 12.40 -2.54
N ARG A 220 4.39 13.12 -2.56
CA ARG A 220 3.23 12.79 -3.41
C ARG A 220 3.53 12.82 -4.90
N GLU A 221 4.33 13.79 -5.34
CA GLU A 221 4.65 13.92 -6.77
C GLU A 221 5.63 12.81 -7.21
N ASP A 222 6.61 12.45 -6.39
CA ASP A 222 7.48 11.29 -6.65
C ASP A 222 6.69 9.97 -6.63
N ALA A 223 5.70 9.87 -5.75
CA ALA A 223 4.81 8.71 -5.69
C ALA A 223 3.98 8.57 -6.97
N ALA A 224 3.40 9.68 -7.46
CA ALA A 224 2.63 9.72 -8.70
C ALA A 224 3.53 9.39 -9.91
N MET A 225 4.68 10.06 -10.03
CA MET A 225 5.65 9.82 -11.11
C MET A 225 6.13 8.36 -11.14
N SER A 226 6.39 7.76 -9.97
CA SER A 226 6.74 6.35 -9.89
C SER A 226 5.61 5.45 -10.39
N MET A 227 4.35 5.76 -10.08
CA MET A 227 3.23 4.96 -10.58
C MET A 227 2.98 5.18 -12.09
N GLU A 228 3.26 6.38 -12.62
CA GLU A 228 3.28 6.61 -14.07
C GLU A 228 4.36 5.79 -14.77
N HIS A 229 5.57 5.69 -14.20
CA HIS A 229 6.61 4.78 -14.68
C HIS A 229 6.15 3.32 -14.62
N ALA A 230 5.42 2.91 -13.57
CA ALA A 230 4.83 1.57 -13.50
C ALA A 230 3.83 1.34 -14.64
N ALA A 231 2.96 2.30 -14.93
CA ALA A 231 1.99 2.22 -16.03
C ALA A 231 2.66 2.16 -17.40
N GLY A 232 3.77 2.89 -17.59
CA GLY A 232 4.59 2.85 -18.81
C GLY A 232 5.39 1.56 -18.98
N ALA A 233 5.79 0.93 -17.87
CA ALA A 233 6.51 -0.35 -17.87
C ALA A 233 5.60 -1.58 -17.98
N ALA A 234 4.27 -1.41 -17.89
CA ALA A 234 3.30 -2.49 -17.95
C ALA A 234 3.33 -3.21 -19.29
N LYS A 235 3.35 -4.54 -19.25
CA LYS A 235 3.41 -5.42 -20.44
C LYS A 235 2.08 -6.10 -20.74
N ALA A 236 1.10 -5.98 -19.86
CA ALA A 236 -0.23 -6.56 -20.00
C ALA A 236 -1.33 -5.57 -19.57
N PRO A 237 -2.57 -5.73 -20.06
CA PRO A 237 -3.70 -4.90 -19.62
C PRO A 237 -3.91 -4.95 -18.10
N ALA A 238 -3.81 -6.13 -17.48
CA ALA A 238 -3.93 -6.30 -16.03
C ALA A 238 -2.90 -5.47 -15.25
N GLU A 239 -1.65 -5.46 -15.71
CA GLU A 239 -0.57 -4.68 -15.12
C GLU A 239 -0.84 -3.17 -15.22
N LYS A 240 -1.26 -2.70 -16.41
CA LYS A 240 -1.57 -1.30 -16.64
C LYS A 240 -2.81 -0.84 -15.86
N ALA A 241 -3.85 -1.67 -15.80
CA ALA A 241 -5.06 -1.39 -15.04
C ALA A 241 -4.76 -1.26 -13.54
N TYR A 242 -3.90 -2.11 -12.99
CA TYR A 242 -3.45 -1.99 -11.60
C TYR A 242 -2.70 -0.67 -11.36
N ALA A 243 -1.78 -0.27 -12.25
CA ALA A 243 -1.07 1.01 -12.11
C ALA A 243 -2.02 2.22 -12.18
N LEU A 244 -2.99 2.21 -13.10
CA LEU A 244 -4.04 3.25 -13.19
C LEU A 244 -4.92 3.30 -11.95
N PHE A 245 -5.29 2.14 -11.39
CA PHE A 245 -6.00 2.08 -10.11
C PHE A 245 -5.20 2.76 -8.99
N ARG A 246 -3.90 2.46 -8.89
CA ARG A 246 -3.02 3.06 -7.88
C ARG A 246 -2.78 4.56 -8.10
N LEU A 247 -2.76 5.05 -9.34
CA LEU A 247 -2.77 6.49 -9.64
C LEU A 247 -4.06 7.14 -9.14
N GLY A 248 -5.21 6.47 -9.33
CA GLY A 248 -6.49 6.92 -8.79
C GLY A 248 -6.47 7.08 -7.27
N GLU A 249 -5.88 6.12 -6.54
CA GLU A 249 -5.70 6.23 -5.08
C GLU A 249 -4.87 7.46 -4.69
N LEU A 250 -3.78 7.74 -5.40
CA LEU A 250 -2.93 8.90 -5.12
C LEU A 250 -3.65 10.22 -5.39
N SER A 251 -4.43 10.31 -6.48
CA SER A 251 -5.27 11.47 -6.78
C SER A 251 -6.36 11.66 -5.72
N TRP A 252 -6.99 10.57 -5.27
CA TRP A 252 -7.97 10.58 -4.18
C TRP A 252 -7.36 11.10 -2.87
N GLU A 253 -6.21 10.56 -2.46
CA GLU A 253 -5.49 11.00 -1.25
C GLU A 253 -5.05 12.47 -1.30
N ARG A 254 -4.89 13.04 -2.51
CA ARG A 254 -4.62 14.47 -2.75
C ARG A 254 -5.87 15.35 -2.76
N GLY A 255 -7.06 14.76 -2.67
CA GLY A 255 -8.32 15.49 -2.71
C GLY A 255 -8.76 15.92 -4.10
N ASP A 256 -8.29 15.24 -5.16
CA ASP A 256 -8.74 15.45 -6.54
C ASP A 256 -9.65 14.29 -6.99
N PRO A 257 -10.95 14.32 -6.64
CA PRO A 257 -11.87 13.25 -7.03
C PRO A 257 -12.15 13.21 -8.54
N ALA A 258 -11.95 14.30 -9.28
CA ALA A 258 -12.17 14.33 -10.73
C ALA A 258 -11.05 13.59 -11.47
N GLU A 259 -9.80 13.86 -11.11
CA GLU A 259 -8.66 13.11 -11.63
C GLU A 259 -8.72 11.64 -11.20
N ALA A 260 -9.03 11.37 -9.92
CA ALA A 260 -9.18 10.02 -9.40
C ALA A 260 -10.23 9.22 -10.20
N LEU A 261 -11.41 9.81 -10.45
CA LEU A 261 -12.46 9.22 -11.29
C LEU A 261 -11.92 8.84 -12.68
N GLY A 262 -11.20 9.74 -13.35
CA GLY A 262 -10.61 9.48 -14.66
C GLY A 262 -9.64 8.29 -14.66
N GLN A 263 -8.82 8.17 -13.62
CA GLN A 263 -7.87 7.06 -13.46
C GLN A 263 -8.58 5.73 -13.18
N TYR A 264 -9.58 5.70 -12.29
CA TYR A 264 -10.37 4.50 -12.01
C TYR A 264 -11.16 4.03 -13.24
N GLU A 265 -11.75 4.95 -13.99
CA GLU A 265 -12.41 4.61 -15.25
C GLU A 265 -11.42 4.10 -16.30
N GLY A 266 -10.22 4.70 -16.37
CA GLY A 266 -9.13 4.21 -17.22
C GLY A 266 -8.70 2.79 -16.88
N SER A 267 -8.59 2.49 -15.58
CA SER A 267 -8.31 1.15 -15.05
C SER A 267 -9.37 0.15 -15.51
N LEU A 268 -10.64 0.44 -15.26
CA LEU A 268 -11.77 -0.45 -15.62
C LEU A 268 -11.96 -0.61 -17.14
N ARG A 269 -11.64 0.41 -17.95
CA ARG A 269 -11.61 0.29 -19.41
C ARG A 269 -10.46 -0.60 -19.89
N THR A 270 -9.33 -0.57 -19.21
CA THR A 270 -8.13 -1.36 -19.54
C THR A 270 -8.31 -2.83 -19.15
N ASP A 271 -8.83 -3.07 -17.94
CA ASP A 271 -9.16 -4.40 -17.45
C ASP A 271 -10.43 -4.34 -16.58
N PRO A 272 -11.59 -4.76 -17.12
CA PRO A 272 -12.85 -4.80 -16.37
C PRO A 272 -12.83 -5.72 -15.14
N ALA A 273 -11.81 -6.57 -14.99
CA ALA A 273 -11.63 -7.46 -13.84
C ALA A 273 -10.75 -6.85 -12.73
N GLN A 274 -10.28 -5.61 -12.86
CA GLN A 274 -9.68 -4.85 -11.74
C GLN A 274 -10.79 -4.31 -10.83
N ALA A 275 -11.39 -5.19 -10.02
CA ALA A 275 -12.59 -4.90 -9.25
C ALA A 275 -12.36 -3.84 -8.15
N GLU A 276 -11.13 -3.70 -7.63
CA GLU A 276 -10.75 -2.70 -6.64
C GLU A 276 -10.96 -1.26 -7.16
N ALA A 277 -10.83 -1.05 -8.48
CA ALA A 277 -11.11 0.24 -9.10
C ALA A 277 -12.59 0.64 -9.02
N LEU A 278 -13.52 -0.29 -8.81
CA LEU A 278 -14.94 0.04 -8.58
C LEU A 278 -15.14 0.75 -7.23
N GLY A 279 -14.47 0.29 -6.17
CA GLY A 279 -14.53 0.95 -4.86
C GLY A 279 -13.90 2.34 -4.89
N GLY A 280 -12.75 2.48 -5.53
CA GLY A 280 -12.14 3.79 -5.80
C GLY A 280 -13.06 4.72 -6.61
N ARG A 281 -13.66 4.21 -7.69
CA ARG A 281 -14.63 4.97 -8.51
C ARG A 281 -15.82 5.41 -7.67
N ALA A 282 -16.34 4.54 -6.80
CA ALA A 282 -17.43 4.87 -5.90
C ALA A 282 -17.07 6.01 -4.94
N ARG A 283 -15.87 6.00 -4.33
CA ARG A 283 -15.38 7.12 -3.49
C ARG A 283 -15.36 8.44 -4.27
N ALA A 284 -14.77 8.44 -5.45
CA ALA A 284 -14.68 9.62 -6.30
C ALA A 284 -16.07 10.12 -6.73
N LEU A 285 -16.99 9.23 -7.12
CA LEU A 285 -18.37 9.55 -7.47
C LEU A 285 -19.13 10.16 -6.29
N ALA A 286 -18.97 9.62 -5.08
CA ALA A 286 -19.60 10.15 -3.88
C ALA A 286 -19.12 11.58 -3.58
N ALA A 287 -17.81 11.83 -3.66
CA ALA A 287 -17.23 13.17 -3.48
C ALA A 287 -17.71 14.18 -4.53
N LEU A 288 -18.00 13.73 -5.75
CA LEU A 288 -18.57 14.54 -6.83
C LEU A 288 -20.10 14.68 -6.77
N GLY A 289 -20.75 14.20 -5.70
CA GLY A 289 -22.21 14.27 -5.51
C GLY A 289 -23.02 13.25 -6.32
N ARG A 290 -22.36 12.34 -7.04
CA ARG A 290 -22.98 11.26 -7.85
C ARG A 290 -23.27 10.03 -6.99
N THR A 291 -23.91 10.23 -5.84
CA THR A 291 -24.05 9.23 -4.76
C THR A 291 -24.85 7.99 -5.15
N GLY A 292 -25.88 8.14 -6.00
CA GLY A 292 -26.63 7.01 -6.53
C GLY A 292 -25.78 6.07 -7.41
N GLU A 293 -24.79 6.60 -8.12
CA GLU A 293 -23.84 5.80 -8.89
C GLU A 293 -22.79 5.15 -7.98
N ALA A 294 -22.29 5.91 -7.00
CA ALA A 294 -21.36 5.40 -5.99
C ALA A 294 -21.90 4.17 -5.24
N VAL A 295 -23.16 4.22 -4.79
CA VAL A 295 -23.79 3.06 -4.11
C VAL A 295 -23.89 1.84 -5.02
N ARG A 296 -24.19 2.02 -6.33
CA ARG A 296 -24.21 0.90 -7.28
C ARG A 296 -22.83 0.30 -7.48
N ASP A 297 -21.82 1.15 -7.58
CA ASP A 297 -20.44 0.72 -7.79
C ASP A 297 -19.88 -0.01 -6.59
N TYR A 298 -20.11 0.47 -5.37
CA TYR A 298 -19.74 -0.26 -4.16
C TYR A 298 -20.44 -1.62 -4.05
N ARG A 299 -21.74 -1.70 -4.37
CA ARG A 299 -22.45 -2.98 -4.39
C ARG A 299 -21.86 -3.95 -5.42
N LEU A 300 -21.49 -3.45 -6.61
CA LEU A 300 -20.83 -4.24 -7.63
C LEU A 300 -19.42 -4.66 -7.19
N ALA A 301 -18.66 -3.76 -6.55
CA ALA A 301 -17.33 -4.04 -6.01
C ALA A 301 -17.42 -5.15 -4.95
N LEU A 302 -18.29 -5.02 -3.96
CA LEU A 302 -18.47 -6.01 -2.89
C LEU A 302 -18.95 -7.36 -3.42
N GLY A 303 -19.78 -7.37 -4.46
CA GLY A 303 -20.21 -8.60 -5.13
C GLY A 303 -19.11 -9.31 -5.94
N ARG A 304 -18.09 -8.57 -6.40
CA ARG A 304 -16.95 -9.13 -7.16
C ARG A 304 -15.75 -9.49 -6.29
N THR A 305 -15.47 -8.64 -5.31
CA THR A 305 -14.37 -8.75 -4.35
C THR A 305 -14.94 -8.54 -2.95
N PRO A 306 -15.44 -9.60 -2.30
CA PRO A 306 -16.04 -9.50 -0.99
C PRO A 306 -14.96 -9.23 0.07
N ALA A 307 -14.77 -7.96 0.43
CA ALA A 307 -13.74 -7.50 1.37
C ALA A 307 -14.33 -6.64 2.50
N PRO A 308 -13.88 -6.78 3.76
CA PRO A 308 -14.38 -6.00 4.90
C PRO A 308 -14.32 -4.48 4.70
N GLN A 309 -13.23 -3.98 4.09
CA GLN A 309 -13.07 -2.53 3.84
C GLN A 309 -14.14 -1.97 2.89
N LEU A 310 -14.49 -2.68 1.82
CA LEU A 310 -15.56 -2.25 0.90
C LEU A 310 -16.94 -2.26 1.58
N ALA A 311 -17.16 -3.21 2.49
CA ALA A 311 -18.37 -3.28 3.28
C ALA A 311 -18.46 -2.08 4.25
N ARG A 312 -17.36 -1.74 4.93
CA ARG A 312 -17.27 -0.53 5.77
C ARG A 312 -17.59 0.73 4.96
N GLU A 313 -16.89 0.94 3.85
CA GLU A 313 -17.04 2.13 3.00
C GLU A 313 -18.46 2.29 2.43
N LEU A 314 -19.11 1.19 2.04
CA LEU A 314 -20.50 1.21 1.58
C LEU A 314 -21.46 1.57 2.73
N GLY A 315 -21.25 0.99 3.92
CA GLY A 315 -22.03 1.30 5.11
C GLY A 315 -21.95 2.79 5.47
N GLU A 316 -20.74 3.34 5.50
CA GLU A 316 -20.51 4.76 5.84
C GLU A 316 -21.10 5.71 4.79
N LEU A 317 -21.02 5.34 3.50
CA LEU A 317 -21.72 6.10 2.46
C LEU A 317 -23.23 6.07 2.68
N LEU A 318 -23.83 4.91 2.94
CA LEU A 318 -25.28 4.79 3.17
C LEU A 318 -25.73 5.57 4.40
N GLU A 319 -24.97 5.51 5.48
CA GLU A 319 -25.20 6.28 6.72
C GLU A 319 -25.12 7.79 6.46
N SER A 320 -24.11 8.26 5.72
CA SER A 320 -24.00 9.68 5.34
C SER A 320 -25.18 10.19 4.51
N LEU A 321 -25.92 9.27 3.85
CA LEU A 321 -27.11 9.55 3.06
C LEU A 321 -28.41 9.42 3.88
N GLY A 322 -28.33 9.15 5.20
CA GLY A 322 -29.47 8.92 6.08
C GLY A 322 -30.19 7.60 5.82
N ARG A 323 -29.52 6.62 5.20
CA ARG A 323 -30.07 5.30 4.84
C ARG A 323 -29.65 4.23 5.84
N ASP A 324 -29.82 4.52 7.13
CA ASP A 324 -29.28 3.72 8.24
C ASP A 324 -29.70 2.24 8.20
N GLN A 325 -30.95 1.97 7.80
CA GLN A 325 -31.44 0.59 7.68
C GLN A 325 -30.72 -0.18 6.57
N GLU A 326 -30.35 0.48 5.48
CA GLU A 326 -29.57 -0.14 4.41
C GLU A 326 -28.09 -0.26 4.79
N ALA A 327 -27.55 0.67 5.60
CA ALA A 327 -26.18 0.65 6.07
C ALA A 327 -25.88 -0.56 7.00
N ARG A 328 -26.89 -1.09 7.70
CA ARG A 328 -26.75 -2.31 8.53
C ARG A 328 -26.30 -3.52 7.73
N VAL A 329 -26.80 -3.71 6.51
CA VAL A 329 -26.47 -4.87 5.68
C VAL A 329 -24.96 -5.00 5.41
N PRO A 330 -24.27 -3.99 4.85
CA PRO A 330 -22.83 -4.08 4.65
C PRO A 330 -22.05 -4.09 5.97
N TYR A 331 -22.51 -3.45 7.04
CA TYR A 331 -21.87 -3.56 8.36
C TYR A 331 -21.94 -4.99 8.93
N ASP A 332 -23.07 -5.68 8.81
CA ASP A 332 -23.21 -7.08 9.23
C ASP A 332 -22.30 -7.99 8.38
N MET A 333 -22.18 -7.71 7.07
CA MET A 333 -21.26 -8.43 6.19
C MET A 333 -19.79 -8.26 6.59
N LEU A 334 -19.39 -7.08 7.07
CA LEU A 334 -18.01 -6.78 7.44
C LEU A 334 -17.47 -7.83 8.43
N GLY A 335 -18.20 -8.09 9.52
CA GLY A 335 -17.80 -9.06 10.54
C GLY A 335 -17.72 -10.49 10.00
N ALA A 336 -18.69 -10.90 9.17
CA ALA A 336 -18.69 -12.23 8.56
C ALA A 336 -17.52 -12.43 7.57
N LEU A 337 -17.20 -11.40 6.78
CA LEU A 337 -16.07 -11.41 5.86
C LEU A 337 -14.74 -11.48 6.62
N ALA A 338 -14.56 -10.66 7.66
CA ALA A 338 -13.35 -10.67 8.45
C ALA A 338 -13.16 -12.00 9.22
N ALA A 339 -14.25 -12.59 9.72
CA ALA A 339 -14.20 -13.92 10.34
C ALA A 339 -13.76 -14.99 9.32
N ARG A 340 -14.34 -15.00 8.11
CA ARG A 340 -13.93 -15.89 7.01
C ARG A 340 -12.44 -15.69 6.69
N ASP A 341 -12.01 -14.44 6.55
CA ASP A 341 -10.64 -14.10 6.16
C ASP A 341 -9.64 -14.53 7.24
N ASN A 342 -9.99 -14.35 8.52
CA ASN A 342 -9.21 -14.84 9.65
C ASN A 342 -9.07 -16.38 9.66
N THR A 343 -10.12 -17.14 9.34
CA THR A 343 -9.99 -18.61 9.21
C THR A 343 -8.97 -19.04 8.16
N ASN A 344 -8.71 -18.17 7.18
CA ASN A 344 -7.72 -18.39 6.12
C ASN A 344 -6.37 -17.70 6.40
N GLY A 345 -6.20 -17.18 7.62
CA GLY A 345 -4.99 -16.55 8.15
C GLY A 345 -4.79 -15.09 7.70
N VAL A 346 -5.82 -14.41 7.22
CA VAL A 346 -5.76 -12.99 6.85
C VAL A 346 -6.11 -12.14 8.07
N ASP A 347 -5.26 -11.16 8.37
CA ASP A 347 -5.50 -10.21 9.46
C ASP A 347 -6.31 -9.00 8.98
N ASP A 348 -7.52 -8.82 9.50
CA ASP A 348 -8.39 -7.64 9.24
C ASP A 348 -8.61 -6.77 10.48
N ASP A 349 -7.73 -6.84 11.48
CA ASP A 349 -7.89 -6.18 12.77
C ASP A 349 -7.95 -4.66 12.69
N VAL A 350 -7.23 -4.04 11.74
CA VAL A 350 -7.30 -2.58 11.54
C VAL A 350 -8.70 -2.15 11.09
N VAL A 351 -9.30 -2.87 10.14
CA VAL A 351 -10.64 -2.53 9.60
C VAL A 351 -11.71 -2.79 10.65
N LEU A 352 -11.61 -3.94 11.35
CA LEU A 352 -12.51 -4.29 12.45
C LEU A 352 -12.40 -3.29 13.60
N GLY A 353 -11.19 -2.94 14.02
CA GLY A 353 -10.96 -2.00 15.12
C GLY A 353 -11.50 -0.61 14.83
N LEU A 354 -11.29 -0.08 13.62
CA LEU A 354 -11.87 1.20 13.21
C LEU A 354 -13.41 1.15 13.23
N TYR A 355 -14.01 0.07 12.71
CA TYR A 355 -15.45 -0.12 12.74
C TYR A 355 -15.99 -0.23 14.18
N GLU A 356 -15.35 -1.04 15.03
CA GLU A 356 -15.70 -1.21 16.44
C GLU A 356 -15.56 0.10 17.24
N ALA A 357 -14.59 0.95 16.90
CA ALA A 357 -14.38 2.25 17.55
C ALA A 357 -15.52 3.24 17.24
N ASP A 358 -16.06 3.23 16.01
CA ASP A 358 -17.12 4.16 15.60
C ASP A 358 -18.54 3.66 15.85
N HIS A 359 -18.79 2.37 15.64
CA HIS A 359 -20.14 1.79 15.63
C HIS A 359 -20.36 0.72 16.69
N GLY A 360 -19.30 0.29 17.38
CA GLY A 360 -19.32 -0.83 18.32
C GLY A 360 -18.90 -0.46 19.73
N ASN A 361 -17.99 -1.26 20.29
CA ASN A 361 -17.44 -1.06 21.62
C ASN A 361 -15.99 -0.53 21.49
N PRO A 362 -15.73 0.75 21.79
CA PRO A 362 -14.38 1.33 21.71
C PRO A 362 -13.34 0.59 22.56
N ALA A 363 -13.70 0.06 23.73
CA ALA A 363 -12.76 -0.70 24.56
C ALA A 363 -12.38 -2.06 23.91
N ALA A 364 -13.27 -2.65 23.11
CA ALA A 364 -12.93 -3.84 22.32
C ALA A 364 -11.98 -3.49 21.17
N ALA A 365 -12.24 -2.36 20.50
CA ALA A 365 -11.37 -1.83 19.46
C ALA A 365 -9.95 -1.57 19.99
N VAL A 366 -9.81 -0.93 21.16
CA VAL A 366 -8.51 -0.70 21.81
C VAL A 366 -7.76 -2.00 22.01
N ARG A 367 -8.36 -3.02 22.66
CA ARG A 367 -7.69 -4.30 22.91
C ARG A 367 -7.21 -4.97 21.62
N ARG A 368 -8.06 -4.98 20.58
CA ARG A 368 -7.73 -5.53 19.27
C ARG A 368 -6.54 -4.82 18.64
N LEU A 369 -6.57 -3.48 18.65
CA LEU A 369 -5.56 -2.66 18.00
C LEU A 369 -4.25 -2.58 18.81
N GLU A 370 -4.29 -2.76 20.13
CA GLU A 370 -3.10 -2.96 20.96
C GLU A 370 -2.40 -4.28 20.63
N GLU A 371 -3.17 -5.37 20.46
CA GLU A 371 -2.62 -6.65 20.02
C GLU A 371 -1.99 -6.52 18.63
N GLU A 372 -2.67 -5.87 17.69
CA GLU A 372 -2.12 -5.62 16.36
C GLU A 372 -0.88 -4.71 16.41
N TRP A 373 -0.89 -3.64 17.21
CA TRP A 373 0.29 -2.77 17.41
C TRP A 373 1.49 -3.50 18.00
N SER A 374 1.25 -4.51 18.86
CA SER A 374 2.33 -5.33 19.42
C SER A 374 3.06 -6.15 18.35
N ARG A 375 2.35 -6.50 17.27
CA ARG A 375 2.85 -7.29 16.13
C ARG A 375 3.37 -6.40 15.00
N HIS A 376 2.63 -5.34 14.67
CA HIS A 376 2.80 -4.49 13.49
C HIS A 376 2.74 -3.00 13.87
N LYS A 377 3.90 -2.33 13.85
CA LYS A 377 4.03 -0.93 14.29
C LYS A 377 3.93 0.08 13.13
N SER A 378 3.03 -0.17 12.20
CA SER A 378 2.83 0.68 11.02
C SER A 378 2.00 1.93 11.34
N MET A 379 2.05 2.95 10.47
CA MET A 379 1.29 4.19 10.64
C MET A 379 -0.22 3.92 10.65
N PRO A 380 -0.79 3.05 9.78
CA PRO A 380 -2.22 2.75 9.84
C PRO A 380 -2.65 2.11 11.17
N VAL A 381 -1.81 1.24 11.76
CA VAL A 381 -2.11 0.64 13.06
C VAL A 381 -2.02 1.69 14.17
N ALA A 382 -1.02 2.58 14.13
CA ALA A 382 -0.92 3.70 15.06
C ALA A 382 -2.13 4.63 14.97
N ASP A 383 -2.57 4.97 13.75
CA ASP A 383 -3.73 5.84 13.55
C ASP A 383 -5.01 5.18 14.11
N ALA A 384 -5.25 3.93 13.74
CA ALA A 384 -6.42 3.19 14.20
C ALA A 384 -6.44 3.03 15.73
N LEU A 385 -5.30 2.69 16.35
CA LEU A 385 -5.19 2.58 17.81
C LEU A 385 -5.41 3.92 18.50
N GLY A 386 -4.82 5.01 17.96
CA GLY A 386 -5.06 6.35 18.46
C GLY A 386 -6.54 6.73 18.39
N TRP A 387 -7.20 6.44 17.25
CA TRP A 387 -8.63 6.66 17.10
C TRP A 387 -9.46 5.83 18.09
N ALA A 388 -9.16 4.54 18.27
CA ALA A 388 -9.88 3.71 19.23
C ALA A 388 -9.73 4.20 20.68
N LEU A 389 -8.53 4.62 21.08
CA LEU A 389 -8.27 5.22 22.40
C LEU A 389 -9.07 6.52 22.61
N HIS A 390 -9.11 7.39 21.60
CA HIS A 390 -9.96 8.59 21.60
C HIS A 390 -11.42 8.24 21.84
N LYS A 391 -11.94 7.26 21.07
CA LYS A 391 -13.32 6.80 21.18
C LYS A 391 -13.61 6.13 22.53
N ALA A 392 -12.60 5.62 23.22
CA ALA A 392 -12.67 5.11 24.58
C ALA A 392 -12.53 6.20 25.67
N GLY A 393 -12.24 7.45 25.29
CA GLY A 393 -12.05 8.58 26.22
C GLY A 393 -10.63 8.69 26.80
N GLU A 394 -9.66 8.03 26.19
CA GLU A 394 -8.25 8.01 26.61
C GLU A 394 -7.39 8.93 25.73
N ASP A 395 -7.73 10.23 25.69
CA ASP A 395 -7.18 11.19 24.73
C ASP A 395 -5.68 11.43 24.86
N GLU A 396 -5.14 11.48 26.09
CA GLU A 396 -3.70 11.65 26.30
C GLU A 396 -2.91 10.46 25.75
N ALA A 397 -3.40 9.24 25.95
CA ALA A 397 -2.79 8.03 25.38
C ALA A 397 -2.97 8.00 23.86
N ALA A 398 -4.13 8.42 23.35
CA ALA A 398 -4.42 8.49 21.92
C ALA A 398 -3.43 9.41 21.18
N LEU A 399 -3.05 10.55 21.77
CA LEU A 399 -2.15 11.52 21.14
C LEU A 399 -0.77 10.93 20.85
N GLU A 400 -0.27 10.05 21.72
CA GLU A 400 1.00 9.35 21.52
C GLU A 400 0.99 8.49 20.25
N TYR A 401 -0.16 7.94 19.86
CA TYR A 401 -0.29 7.12 18.65
C TYR A 401 -0.62 7.95 17.42
N ALA A 402 -1.46 8.98 17.55
CA ALA A 402 -1.73 9.93 16.48
C ALA A 402 -0.46 10.63 15.97
N LYS A 403 0.47 10.97 16.87
CA LYS A 403 1.80 11.49 16.49
C LYS A 403 2.62 10.48 15.70
N LYS A 404 2.69 9.22 16.15
CA LYS A 404 3.39 8.14 15.43
C LYS A 404 2.84 7.90 14.03
N ALA A 405 1.53 8.12 13.83
CA ALA A 405 0.91 7.99 12.52
C ALA A 405 1.19 9.17 11.57
N THR A 406 1.29 10.40 12.09
CA THR A 406 1.31 11.64 11.28
C THR A 406 2.68 12.30 11.14
N GLU A 407 3.59 12.11 12.09
CA GLU A 407 4.92 12.75 12.08
C GLU A 407 5.90 12.20 11.03
N PRO A 408 5.89 10.91 10.62
CA PRO A 408 6.90 10.44 9.67
C PRO A 408 6.65 10.88 8.21
N GLY A 409 5.61 11.67 7.95
CA GLY A 409 5.46 12.44 6.71
C GLY A 409 4.26 12.06 5.84
N LEU A 410 3.58 10.94 6.11
CA LEU A 410 2.37 10.55 5.39
C LEU A 410 1.30 11.64 5.53
N ARG A 411 0.87 12.19 4.39
CA ARG A 411 -0.18 13.20 4.34
C ARG A 411 -1.52 12.52 4.11
N SER A 412 -2.31 12.34 5.16
CA SER A 412 -3.64 11.75 5.12
C SER A 412 -4.67 12.69 5.75
N GLY A 413 -5.78 12.93 5.04
CA GLY A 413 -6.87 13.77 5.55
C GLY A 413 -7.58 13.12 6.73
N GLU A 414 -7.73 11.79 6.69
CA GLU A 414 -8.31 11.00 7.77
C GLU A 414 -7.44 11.01 9.02
N PHE A 415 -6.11 10.83 8.88
CA PHE A 415 -5.20 10.80 10.05
C PHE A 415 -5.10 12.19 10.69
N ALA A 416 -5.04 13.25 9.87
CA ALA A 416 -5.07 14.62 10.37
C ALA A 416 -6.39 14.93 11.10
N TYR A 417 -7.51 14.40 10.61
CA TYR A 417 -8.79 14.52 11.30
C TYR A 417 -8.79 13.77 12.65
N HIS A 418 -8.38 12.50 12.69
CA HIS A 418 -8.29 11.74 13.94
C HIS A 418 -7.41 12.45 14.97
N ARG A 419 -6.22 12.90 14.55
CA ARG A 419 -5.32 13.69 15.41
C ARG A 419 -5.97 14.97 15.91
N ALA A 420 -6.69 15.70 15.06
CA ALA A 420 -7.35 16.93 15.47
C ALA A 420 -8.45 16.67 16.52
N MET A 421 -9.21 15.60 16.36
CA MET A 421 -10.27 15.24 17.32
C MET A 421 -9.70 14.77 18.67
N ILE A 422 -8.56 14.08 18.66
CA ILE A 422 -7.81 13.74 19.87
C ILE A 422 -7.33 14.99 20.59
N GLU A 423 -6.68 15.90 19.87
CA GLU A 423 -6.20 17.16 20.45
C GLU A 423 -7.34 18.03 20.97
N ARG A 424 -8.52 17.95 20.34
CA ARG A 424 -9.74 18.58 20.84
C ARG A 424 -10.20 17.97 22.16
N GLY A 425 -10.12 16.65 22.31
CA GLY A 425 -10.43 15.94 23.55
C GLY A 425 -9.54 16.37 24.71
N ILE A 426 -8.26 16.65 24.43
CA ILE A 426 -7.28 17.18 25.40
C ILE A 426 -7.51 18.68 25.70
N GLY A 427 -8.27 19.38 24.85
CA GLY A 427 -8.52 20.82 24.98
C GLY A 427 -7.47 21.72 24.31
N ASP A 428 -6.61 21.18 23.44
CA ASP A 428 -5.67 21.97 22.63
C ASP A 428 -6.35 22.50 21.36
N GLU A 429 -7.07 23.60 21.51
CA GLU A 429 -7.83 24.23 20.43
C GLU A 429 -6.92 24.71 19.27
N ALA A 430 -5.70 25.15 19.57
CA ALA A 430 -4.76 25.62 18.56
C ALA A 430 -4.27 24.48 17.66
N ALA A 431 -3.88 23.35 18.27
CA ALA A 431 -3.48 22.16 17.54
C ALA A 431 -4.67 21.54 16.77
N THR A 432 -5.85 21.49 17.41
CA THR A 432 -7.11 21.08 16.76
C THR A 432 -7.36 21.87 15.48
N ARG A 433 -7.32 23.22 15.55
CA ARG A 433 -7.51 24.09 14.38
C ARG A 433 -6.51 23.77 13.27
N ARG A 434 -5.23 23.63 13.63
CA ARG A 434 -4.15 23.33 12.67
C ARG A 434 -4.41 22.02 11.92
N HIS A 435 -4.73 20.94 12.64
CA HIS A 435 -4.89 19.63 12.01
C HIS A 435 -6.23 19.46 11.29
N LEU A 436 -7.31 20.15 11.72
CA LEU A 436 -8.53 20.25 10.90
C LEU A 436 -8.27 20.98 9.57
N GLN A 437 -7.51 22.09 9.60
CA GLN A 437 -7.10 22.78 8.38
C GLN A 437 -6.22 21.89 7.49
N GLU A 438 -5.32 21.11 8.09
CA GLU A 438 -4.51 20.14 7.36
C GLU A 438 -5.37 19.04 6.71
N ALA A 439 -6.36 18.49 7.42
CA ALA A 439 -7.27 17.49 6.89
C ALA A 439 -8.00 18.03 5.65
N MET A 440 -8.57 19.24 5.75
CA MET A 440 -9.29 19.90 4.66
C MET A 440 -8.40 20.28 3.48
N ARG A 441 -7.18 20.75 3.74
CA ARG A 441 -6.20 21.07 2.69
C ARG A 441 -5.69 19.81 1.98
N THR A 442 -5.60 18.71 2.71
CA THR A 442 -5.09 17.44 2.21
C THR A 442 -6.10 16.75 1.31
N ASN A 443 -7.32 16.55 1.79
CA ASN A 443 -8.43 16.01 1.03
C ASN A 443 -9.75 16.42 1.72
N PRO A 444 -10.52 17.38 1.19
CA PRO A 444 -11.77 17.84 1.82
C PRO A 444 -12.94 16.84 1.66
N TYR A 445 -12.70 15.67 1.08
CA TYR A 445 -13.65 14.58 0.82
C TYR A 445 -13.23 13.25 1.46
N PHE A 446 -12.22 13.25 2.35
CA PHE A 446 -11.56 12.03 2.86
C PHE A 446 -12.50 10.98 3.46
N SER A 447 -13.66 11.39 3.98
CA SER A 447 -14.71 10.52 4.50
C SER A 447 -16.07 11.19 4.32
N PRO A 448 -17.12 10.47 3.86
CA PRO A 448 -18.45 11.04 3.72
C PRO A 448 -19.10 11.38 5.08
N LEU A 449 -18.70 10.71 6.16
CA LEU A 449 -19.16 10.99 7.52
C LEU A 449 -18.33 12.07 8.20
N ARG A 450 -17.01 11.96 8.14
CA ARG A 450 -16.11 12.77 8.98
C ARG A 450 -15.69 14.09 8.34
N ALA A 451 -15.65 14.20 7.00
CA ALA A 451 -15.28 15.46 6.35
C ALA A 451 -16.29 16.60 6.61
N PRO A 452 -17.62 16.38 6.63
CA PRO A 452 -18.58 17.39 7.10
C PRO A 452 -18.34 17.81 8.56
N LEU A 453 -18.14 16.83 9.46
CA LEU A 453 -17.85 17.10 10.88
C LEU A 453 -16.57 17.90 11.08
N ALA A 454 -15.53 17.65 10.28
CA ALA A 454 -14.31 18.43 10.28
C ALA A 454 -14.54 19.90 9.93
N LYS A 455 -15.39 20.17 8.93
CA LYS A 455 -15.77 21.54 8.52
C LYS A 455 -16.56 22.25 9.62
N GLU A 456 -17.52 21.56 10.22
CA GLU A 456 -18.31 22.08 11.34
C GLU A 456 -17.44 22.40 12.55
N ALA A 457 -16.54 21.49 12.94
CA ALA A 457 -15.61 21.70 14.03
C ALA A 457 -14.68 22.89 13.77
N LEU A 458 -14.17 23.03 12.54
CA LEU A 458 -13.31 24.16 12.18
C LEU A 458 -14.07 25.50 12.21
N ALA A 459 -15.34 25.51 11.79
CA ALA A 459 -16.19 26.68 11.87
C ALA A 459 -16.50 27.08 13.32
N ALA A 460 -16.75 26.11 14.20
CA ALA A 460 -17.05 26.34 15.61
C ALA A 460 -15.86 26.94 16.38
N ILE A 461 -14.63 26.54 16.04
CA ILE A 461 -13.39 27.05 16.64
C ILE A 461 -13.08 28.49 16.17
N GLY A 462 -13.60 28.91 15.02
CA GLY A 462 -13.41 30.25 14.48
C GLY A 462 -11.96 30.57 14.07
N GLN A 463 -11.78 31.81 13.59
CA GLN A 463 -10.45 32.34 13.26
C GLN A 463 -9.71 32.76 14.54
N PRO A 464 -8.38 32.64 14.59
CA PRO A 464 -7.62 33.26 15.67
C PRO A 464 -7.89 34.78 15.68
N PRO A 465 -7.90 35.43 16.86
CA PRO A 465 -8.14 36.86 16.95
C PRO A 465 -7.15 37.66 16.09
N PRO A 466 -7.60 38.75 15.45
CA PRO A 466 -6.71 39.60 14.67
C PRO A 466 -5.56 40.13 15.54
N GLY A 467 -4.34 40.07 15.02
CA GLY A 467 -3.12 40.53 15.72
C GLY A 467 -2.16 39.41 16.15
N GLY A 468 -2.54 38.14 16.05
CA GLY A 468 -1.68 37.03 16.50
C GLY A 468 -1.60 36.94 18.03
N PRO A 469 -0.81 35.99 18.57
CA PRO A 469 -0.70 35.80 20.02
C PRO A 469 -0.28 37.08 20.73
N GLU A 470 -0.90 37.41 21.86
CA GLU A 470 -0.67 38.66 22.59
C GLU A 470 0.81 38.88 22.96
N HIS A 471 1.56 37.79 23.17
CA HIS A 471 3.00 37.80 23.44
C HIS A 471 3.88 38.04 22.19
N LEU A 472 3.32 37.92 20.99
CA LEU A 472 3.95 38.26 19.71
C LEU A 472 3.45 39.59 19.15
N GLN A 473 2.45 40.21 19.79
CA GLN A 473 2.05 41.56 19.44
C GLN A 473 3.14 42.54 19.88
N PRO A 474 3.63 43.41 18.97
CA PRO A 474 4.64 44.38 19.34
C PRO A 474 4.06 45.32 20.42
N THR A 475 4.66 45.31 21.61
CA THR A 475 4.25 46.13 22.76
C THR A 475 4.50 47.63 22.54
N ALA A 476 5.28 47.98 21.51
CA ALA A 476 5.47 49.33 21.03
C ALA A 476 5.07 49.41 19.55
N PRO A 477 4.34 50.46 19.11
CA PRO A 477 4.10 50.68 17.69
C PRO A 477 5.42 50.73 16.95
N TRP A 478 5.49 50.05 15.79
CA TRP A 478 6.68 50.10 14.94
C TRP A 478 7.02 51.56 14.61
N VAL A 479 8.16 52.02 15.11
CA VAL A 479 8.73 53.31 14.75
C VAL A 479 9.63 53.08 13.55
N ALA A 480 9.27 53.64 12.40
CA ALA A 480 10.13 53.63 11.23
C ALA A 480 11.51 54.21 11.60
N PRO A 481 12.62 53.51 11.34
CA PRO A 481 13.93 54.07 11.62
C PRO A 481 14.12 55.36 10.80
N GLU A 482 14.56 56.44 11.46
CA GLU A 482 14.95 57.66 10.74
C GLU A 482 16.11 57.31 9.80
N LEU A 483 15.83 57.30 8.50
CA LEU A 483 16.87 57.17 7.49
C LEU A 483 17.84 58.36 7.63
N PRO A 484 19.16 58.13 7.69
CA PRO A 484 20.11 59.23 7.76
C PRO A 484 19.92 60.17 6.56
N LYS A 485 19.79 61.48 6.83
CA LYS A 485 19.68 62.50 5.79
C LYS A 485 20.82 62.32 4.80
N ALA A 486 20.49 62.20 3.51
CA ALA A 486 21.49 62.04 2.45
C ALA A 486 22.58 63.11 2.59
N ALA A 487 23.84 62.66 2.71
CA ALA A 487 24.98 63.56 2.73
C ALA A 487 24.99 64.38 1.43
N LYS A 488 25.17 65.70 1.54
CA LYS A 488 25.27 66.58 0.37
C LYS A 488 26.35 66.02 -0.57
N PRO A 489 26.07 65.90 -1.88
CA PRO A 489 27.06 65.38 -2.82
C PRO A 489 28.31 66.24 -2.81
N LYS A 490 29.46 65.59 -2.71
CA LYS A 490 30.78 66.23 -2.76
C LYS A 490 30.95 66.88 -4.15
N PRO A 491 31.47 68.11 -4.27
CA PRO A 491 31.67 68.76 -5.58
C PRO A 491 32.51 67.87 -6.50
N ALA A 492 32.08 67.73 -7.75
CA ALA A 492 32.80 66.95 -8.75
C ALA A 492 34.20 67.53 -8.99
N ALA A 493 35.21 66.67 -8.99
CA ALA A 493 36.56 67.04 -9.40
C ALA A 493 36.58 67.37 -10.90
N PRO A 494 37.36 68.37 -11.34
CA PRO A 494 37.43 68.76 -12.75
C PRO A 494 38.00 67.63 -13.62
N PRO A 495 37.58 67.54 -14.90
CA PRO A 495 37.97 66.46 -15.80
C PRO A 495 39.48 66.45 -16.06
N ALA A 496 40.08 65.26 -16.04
CA ALA A 496 41.47 65.04 -16.42
C ALA A 496 41.61 64.91 -17.95
N ASP A 497 42.71 65.45 -18.49
CA ASP A 497 43.00 65.55 -19.92
C ASP A 497 43.06 64.20 -20.67
N PRO A 498 42.67 64.18 -21.96
CA PRO A 498 42.58 62.95 -22.75
C PRO A 498 43.96 62.32 -23.02
N LYS A 499 44.10 61.03 -22.69
CA LYS A 499 45.28 60.23 -23.06
C LYS A 499 45.24 59.82 -24.55
N PRO A 500 46.38 59.85 -25.26
CA PRO A 500 46.45 59.57 -26.70
C PRO A 500 46.29 58.08 -27.05
N LYS A 501 45.69 57.82 -28.23
CA LYS A 501 45.39 56.49 -28.81
C LYS A 501 46.67 55.74 -29.21
N PRO A 502 46.81 54.44 -28.90
CA PRO A 502 47.82 53.57 -29.51
C PRO A 502 47.43 53.16 -30.95
N SER A 503 48.42 53.17 -31.83
CA SER A 503 48.38 52.89 -33.26
C SER A 503 48.16 51.41 -33.61
N ALA A 504 47.50 51.16 -34.73
CA ALA A 504 47.47 49.88 -35.42
C ALA A 504 48.79 49.60 -36.17
N SER A 505 49.29 48.37 -36.12
CA SER A 505 49.65 47.56 -37.31
C SER A 505 50.63 46.41 -36.97
N ALA A 506 50.26 45.26 -37.53
CA ALA A 506 50.94 44.00 -37.76
C ALA A 506 52.47 43.96 -37.89
N ALA A 507 53.04 42.84 -37.42
CA ALA A 507 53.88 41.93 -38.21
C ALA A 507 53.53 40.49 -37.84
#